data_AF-A0A3B3XK17-F1
#
_entry.id   AF-A0A3B3XK17-F1
#
_cell.length_a   1.000
_cell.length_b   1.000
_cell.length_c   1.000
_cell.angle_alpha   90.00
_cell.angle_beta   90.00
_cell.angle_gamma   90.00
#
_symmetry.space_group_name_H-M   'P 1'
#
loop_
_entity.id
_entity.type
_entity.pdbx_description
1 polymer ?
#
loop_
_entity_poly.entity_id
_entity_poly.type
_entity_poly.pdbx_seq_one_letter_code
_entity_poly.pdbx_strand_id
1 'polypeptide(L)'
;MTSSSSSSSGTPSQCYMQSIKLVINLPEAGECGRPQKAFTSLTKDVADRVNCLLGDYVEKLDGYGISSSVTWYKDRNKLAFYKVKTEDSGTYTCTLTFTLDGVTVTVSETTEATVDDKYSLAPQVHKPENEIIKEAKGSNFTKSCLVFVPGSGIPSVDVIWLVENKVMFDSEPSDRIYTSDLSWTQDEPKGVWLERLLLFSELKEEDFYLNYTCRVFSSRGYPDGYFTLLPADPNIILPIGLVFVGVTVLFVISVTVYYIFRIDIVLCFRRAFPVLYTNKDLDGKLYDAYVAYPSPGAFGFSEEVEKFALQTLPEVLEQACGYKLFIAGRDCLPGQAIVDSVDENLQASRRVLLLYTASTFIKKRHTSSTSSNNNNITKISEEVGPRC
;
A
#
# COMPACT_ATOMS: atom_id res chain seq x y z
N MET A 1 -11.69 -44.58 19.04
CA MET A 1 -12.51 -45.47 18.17
C MET A 1 -13.88 -45.58 18.80
N THR A 2 -14.83 -44.80 18.29
CA THR A 2 -16.24 -44.79 18.67
C THR A 2 -16.97 -45.89 17.91
N SER A 3 -17.56 -46.85 18.62
CA SER A 3 -18.49 -47.81 18.03
C SER A 3 -19.92 -47.37 18.32
N SER A 4 -20.58 -46.86 17.29
CA SER A 4 -22.02 -46.63 17.21
C SER A 4 -22.75 -47.97 17.15
N SER A 5 -23.66 -48.22 18.10
CA SER A 5 -24.55 -49.37 18.09
C SER A 5 -25.87 -49.02 17.40
N SER A 6 -26.03 -49.49 16.17
CA SER A 6 -27.32 -49.57 15.48
C SER A 6 -28.15 -50.72 16.06
N SER A 7 -29.35 -50.41 16.55
CA SER A 7 -30.33 -51.37 17.05
C SER A 7 -31.05 -52.06 15.88
N SER A 8 -30.67 -53.30 15.56
CA SER A 8 -31.48 -54.19 14.73
C SER A 8 -32.10 -55.29 15.60
N SER A 9 -33.42 -55.24 15.74
CA SER A 9 -34.26 -56.27 16.34
C SER A 9 -34.23 -57.55 15.49
N GLY A 10 -33.37 -58.49 15.85
CA GLY A 10 -33.36 -59.85 15.30
C GLY A 10 -33.21 -60.85 16.43
N THR A 11 -34.11 -61.82 16.52
CA THR A 11 -33.97 -62.98 17.41
C THR A 11 -32.64 -63.68 17.10
N PRO A 12 -31.77 -63.92 18.09
CA PRO A 12 -30.44 -64.47 17.84
C PRO A 12 -30.54 -65.93 17.38
N SER A 13 -29.96 -66.22 16.21
CA SER A 13 -29.96 -67.54 15.57
C SER A 13 -28.79 -68.43 15.97
N GLN A 14 -27.95 -68.02 16.92
CA GLN A 14 -26.78 -68.78 17.39
C GLN A 14 -26.58 -68.62 18.89
N CYS A 15 -26.27 -69.72 19.58
CA CYS A 15 -25.84 -69.71 20.98
C CYS A 15 -24.40 -69.22 21.07
N TYR A 16 -24.16 -68.15 21.81
CA TYR A 16 -22.83 -67.64 22.11
C TYR A 16 -22.43 -68.07 23.53
N MET A 17 -21.24 -68.63 23.70
CA MET A 17 -20.69 -68.92 25.02
C MET A 17 -20.10 -67.63 25.59
N GLN A 18 -20.80 -66.99 26.52
CA GLN A 18 -20.26 -65.86 27.28
C GLN A 18 -19.38 -66.40 28.42
N SER A 19 -18.08 -66.13 28.37
CA SER A 19 -17.18 -66.36 29.51
C SER A 19 -17.04 -65.06 30.29
N ILE A 20 -17.51 -65.06 31.53
CA ILE A 20 -17.33 -63.93 32.45
C ILE A 20 -16.06 -64.19 33.25
N LYS A 21 -15.04 -63.38 33.03
CA LYS A 21 -13.81 -63.41 33.82
C LYS A 21 -13.95 -62.46 35.01
N LEU A 22 -14.12 -63.00 36.21
CA LEU A 22 -14.12 -62.21 37.43
C LEU A 22 -12.67 -61.85 37.79
N VAL A 23 -12.34 -60.56 37.75
CA VAL A 23 -11.05 -60.04 38.21
C VAL A 23 -11.25 -59.49 39.62
N ILE A 24 -10.61 -60.13 40.60
CA ILE A 24 -10.65 -59.71 42.01
C ILE A 24 -9.36 -58.95 42.30
N ASN A 25 -9.46 -57.65 42.51
CA ASN A 25 -8.36 -56.84 43.03
C ASN A 25 -8.37 -56.96 44.56
N LEU A 26 -7.24 -57.39 45.13
CA LEU A 26 -7.07 -57.47 46.58
C LEU A 26 -6.82 -56.05 47.14
N PRO A 27 -7.39 -55.69 48.31
CA PRO A 27 -7.09 -54.43 48.97
C PRO A 27 -5.63 -54.38 49.45
N GLU A 28 -5.10 -53.17 49.63
CA GLU A 28 -3.76 -52.98 50.21
C GLU A 28 -3.69 -53.53 51.65
N ALA A 29 -2.56 -54.14 52.01
CA ALA A 29 -2.40 -54.82 53.29
C ALA A 29 -2.55 -53.82 54.47
N GLY A 30 -3.61 -54.01 55.27
CA GLY A 30 -3.92 -53.16 56.42
C GLY A 30 -5.06 -52.16 56.19
N GLU A 31 -5.56 -52.01 54.96
CA GLU A 31 -6.73 -51.19 54.65
C GLU A 31 -7.98 -52.05 54.39
N CYS A 32 -9.11 -51.68 55.00
CA CYS A 32 -10.41 -52.27 54.70
C CYS A 32 -11.17 -51.32 53.77
N GLY A 33 -11.28 -51.65 52.47
CA GLY A 33 -11.93 -50.79 51.49
C GLY A 33 -11.77 -51.29 50.05
N ARG A 34 -12.38 -50.59 49.08
CA ARG A 34 -12.13 -50.85 47.66
C ARG A 34 -10.66 -50.56 47.33
N PRO A 35 -9.99 -51.42 46.53
CA PRO A 35 -8.60 -51.20 46.13
C PRO A 35 -8.41 -49.98 45.22
N GLN A 36 -9.46 -49.51 44.55
CA GLN A 36 -9.42 -48.28 43.77
C GLN A 36 -10.17 -47.17 44.51
N LYS A 37 -9.42 -46.17 44.99
CA LYS A 37 -9.96 -44.95 45.58
C LYS A 37 -10.41 -44.01 44.45
N ALA A 38 -11.62 -43.50 44.52
CA ALA A 38 -12.13 -42.52 43.57
C ALA A 38 -11.70 -41.10 44.01
N PHE A 39 -11.39 -40.27 43.03
CA PHE A 39 -11.04 -38.86 43.22
C PHE A 39 -12.07 -38.00 42.51
N THR A 40 -12.56 -36.95 43.17
CA THR A 40 -13.49 -35.99 42.57
C THR A 40 -12.93 -34.58 42.70
N SER A 41 -12.75 -33.89 41.57
CA SER A 41 -12.41 -32.46 41.54
C SER A 41 -13.69 -31.63 41.54
N LEU A 42 -13.80 -30.66 42.44
CA LEU A 42 -14.92 -29.72 42.51
C LEU A 42 -14.46 -28.32 42.08
N THR A 43 -15.31 -27.58 41.35
CA THR A 43 -14.96 -26.21 40.93
C THR A 43 -15.50 -25.21 41.94
N LYS A 44 -14.66 -24.25 42.38
CA LYS A 44 -15.09 -23.16 43.26
C LYS A 44 -16.24 -22.34 42.66
N ASP A 45 -17.19 -21.93 43.49
CA ASP A 45 -18.35 -21.08 43.17
C ASP A 45 -19.40 -21.66 42.18
N VAL A 46 -19.17 -22.88 41.67
CA VAL A 46 -20.19 -23.67 40.97
C VAL A 46 -20.91 -24.53 42.01
N ALA A 47 -22.22 -24.68 41.91
CA ALA A 47 -23.00 -25.56 42.78
C ALA A 47 -22.75 -27.04 42.44
N ASP A 48 -21.50 -27.49 42.56
CA ASP A 48 -21.13 -28.88 42.39
C ASP A 48 -21.60 -29.69 43.61
N ARG A 49 -22.11 -30.90 43.38
CA ARG A 49 -22.44 -31.87 44.43
C ARG A 49 -21.46 -33.03 44.33
N VAL A 50 -20.95 -33.48 45.47
CA VAL A 50 -20.23 -34.75 45.53
C VAL A 50 -21.24 -35.86 45.25
N ASN A 51 -21.06 -36.59 44.15
CA ASN A 51 -21.92 -37.71 43.79
C ASN A 51 -21.56 -38.93 44.64
N CYS A 52 -22.57 -39.66 45.13
CA CYS A 52 -22.34 -40.92 45.83
C CYS A 52 -22.07 -42.03 44.82
N LEU A 53 -20.94 -42.72 44.95
CA LEU A 53 -20.57 -43.87 44.10
C LEU A 53 -21.50 -45.08 44.26
N LEU A 54 -22.42 -45.04 45.23
CA LEU A 54 -23.46 -46.05 45.43
C LEU A 54 -24.76 -45.73 44.67
N GLY A 55 -24.79 -44.72 43.79
CA GLY A 55 -25.97 -44.36 42.99
C GLY A 55 -26.57 -45.55 42.25
N ASP A 56 -25.75 -46.32 41.52
CA ASP A 56 -26.20 -47.52 40.79
C ASP A 56 -26.80 -48.60 41.70
N TYR A 57 -26.34 -48.69 42.95
CA TYR A 57 -26.89 -49.63 43.93
C TYR A 57 -28.24 -49.15 44.45
N VAL A 58 -28.38 -47.84 44.68
CA VAL A 58 -29.67 -47.22 45.06
C VAL A 58 -30.71 -47.48 43.96
N GLU A 59 -30.39 -47.20 42.70
CA GLU A 59 -31.32 -47.42 41.57
C GLU A 59 -31.74 -48.89 41.43
N LYS A 60 -30.80 -49.82 41.64
CA LYS A 60 -31.13 -51.26 41.64
C LYS A 60 -32.07 -51.63 42.78
N LEU A 61 -31.80 -51.14 44.00
CA LEU A 61 -32.65 -51.41 45.17
C LEU A 61 -34.05 -50.84 44.98
N ASP A 62 -34.16 -49.63 44.42
CA ASP A 62 -35.45 -49.01 44.06
C ASP A 62 -36.18 -49.85 43.00
N GLY A 63 -35.47 -50.38 42.01
CA GLY A 63 -36.02 -51.31 41.01
C GLY A 63 -36.57 -52.62 41.60
N TYR A 64 -36.05 -53.06 42.76
CA TYR A 64 -36.57 -54.19 43.52
C TYR A 64 -37.64 -53.82 44.57
N GLY A 65 -38.01 -52.53 44.68
CA GLY A 65 -38.97 -52.03 45.66
C GLY A 65 -38.45 -52.02 47.10
N ILE A 66 -37.12 -52.02 47.29
CA ILE A 66 -36.48 -52.03 48.60
C ILE A 66 -36.22 -50.60 49.05
N SER A 67 -36.79 -50.20 50.20
CA SER A 67 -36.54 -48.88 50.77
C SER A 67 -35.07 -48.77 51.21
N SER A 68 -34.39 -47.76 50.71
CA SER A 68 -33.01 -47.46 51.05
C SER A 68 -32.86 -46.00 51.51
N SER A 69 -31.83 -45.73 52.33
CA SER A 69 -31.50 -44.39 52.81
C SER A 69 -30.00 -44.13 52.70
N VAL A 70 -29.64 -42.93 52.25
CA VAL A 70 -28.24 -42.54 52.09
C VAL A 70 -27.90 -41.46 53.12
N THR A 71 -26.85 -41.71 53.91
CA THR A 71 -26.30 -40.76 54.88
C THR A 71 -24.89 -40.33 54.46
N TRP A 72 -24.59 -39.05 54.55
CA TRP A 72 -23.29 -38.49 54.20
C TRP A 72 -22.43 -38.16 55.43
N TYR A 73 -21.13 -38.34 55.29
CA TYR A 73 -20.12 -37.95 56.28
C TYR A 73 -18.96 -37.21 55.60
N LYS A 74 -18.43 -36.17 56.24
CA LYS A 74 -17.15 -35.51 55.88
C LYS A 74 -16.21 -35.64 57.06
N ASP A 75 -15.03 -36.19 56.85
CA ASP A 75 -14.01 -36.36 57.90
C ASP A 75 -14.59 -36.95 59.20
N ARG A 76 -15.54 -37.91 59.04
CA ARG A 76 -16.31 -38.61 60.10
C ARG A 76 -17.46 -37.85 60.77
N ASN A 77 -17.75 -36.60 60.37
CA ASN A 77 -18.92 -35.85 60.84
C ASN A 77 -20.11 -36.02 59.89
N LYS A 78 -21.32 -36.28 60.42
CA LYS A 78 -22.55 -36.47 59.62
C LYS A 78 -22.98 -35.15 58.94
N LEU A 79 -23.25 -35.18 57.64
CA LEU A 79 -23.78 -34.04 56.88
C LEU A 79 -25.26 -34.19 56.56
N ALA A 80 -25.98 -33.08 56.64
CA ALA A 80 -27.39 -33.00 56.27
C ALA A 80 -27.56 -32.76 54.76
N PHE A 81 -26.90 -31.74 54.19
CA PHE A 81 -26.87 -31.43 52.75
C PHE A 81 -25.68 -30.49 52.46
N TYR A 82 -25.21 -30.45 51.21
CA TYR A 82 -24.04 -29.63 50.86
C TYR A 82 -24.22 -28.72 49.65
N LYS A 83 -23.85 -27.46 49.84
CA LYS A 83 -23.41 -26.52 48.80
C LYS A 83 -21.91 -26.31 49.04
N VAL A 84 -21.09 -26.54 48.01
CA VAL A 84 -19.63 -26.46 48.09
C VAL A 84 -19.16 -25.01 48.22
N LYS A 85 -18.19 -24.79 49.10
CA LYS A 85 -17.38 -23.60 49.41
C LYS A 85 -15.90 -24.00 49.34
N THR A 86 -14.99 -23.03 49.41
CA THR A 86 -13.53 -23.25 49.30
C THR A 86 -12.89 -24.06 50.41
N GLU A 87 -13.51 -24.12 51.58
CA GLU A 87 -13.01 -24.80 52.78
C GLU A 87 -13.32 -26.31 52.78
N ASP A 88 -13.82 -26.79 51.64
CA ASP A 88 -14.60 -28.00 51.59
C ASP A 88 -13.80 -29.23 51.17
N SER A 89 -12.58 -29.04 50.69
CA SER A 89 -11.65 -30.15 50.45
C SER A 89 -11.56 -31.08 51.65
N GLY A 90 -11.69 -32.38 51.41
CA GLY A 90 -11.76 -33.36 52.48
C GLY A 90 -12.26 -34.71 52.01
N THR A 91 -12.40 -35.63 52.96
CA THR A 91 -12.81 -37.00 52.67
C THR A 91 -14.31 -37.15 52.88
N TYR A 92 -15.03 -37.47 51.81
CA TYR A 92 -16.48 -37.65 51.81
C TYR A 92 -16.84 -39.13 51.78
N THR A 93 -17.66 -39.57 52.73
CA THR A 93 -18.15 -40.94 52.81
C THR A 93 -19.67 -40.94 52.68
N CYS A 94 -20.22 -41.64 51.68
CA CYS A 94 -21.66 -41.90 51.62
C CYS A 94 -21.95 -43.33 52.12
N THR A 95 -22.91 -43.44 53.02
CA THR A 95 -23.34 -44.72 53.60
C THR A 95 -24.78 -45.00 53.21
N LEU A 96 -24.97 -46.04 52.40
CA LEU A 96 -26.25 -46.59 52.01
C LEU A 96 -26.72 -47.60 53.07
N THR A 97 -27.94 -47.43 53.56
CA THR A 97 -28.58 -48.34 54.51
C THR A 97 -29.88 -48.84 53.90
N PHE A 98 -30.05 -50.16 53.82
CA PHE A 98 -31.26 -50.80 53.31
C PHE A 98 -31.59 -52.05 54.12
N THR A 99 -32.85 -52.48 54.07
CA THR A 99 -33.32 -53.66 54.80
C THR A 99 -33.71 -54.75 53.81
N LEU A 100 -33.13 -55.93 53.95
CA LEU A 100 -33.38 -57.09 53.09
C LEU A 100 -33.72 -58.28 54.00
N ASP A 101 -34.92 -58.86 53.82
CA ASP A 101 -35.45 -59.97 54.64
C ASP A 101 -35.33 -59.76 56.16
N GLY A 102 -35.62 -58.54 56.63
CA GLY A 102 -35.57 -58.17 58.05
C GLY A 102 -34.18 -57.86 58.59
N VAL A 103 -33.12 -58.01 57.78
CA VAL A 103 -31.75 -57.65 58.15
C VAL A 103 -31.41 -56.28 57.56
N THR A 104 -30.97 -55.36 58.41
CA THR A 104 -30.51 -54.03 57.96
C THR A 104 -29.03 -54.10 57.62
N VAL A 105 -28.69 -53.79 56.36
CA VAL A 105 -27.34 -53.82 55.82
C VAL A 105 -26.88 -52.40 55.52
N THR A 106 -25.62 -52.10 55.86
CA THR A 106 -24.97 -50.81 55.61
C THR A 106 -23.77 -50.99 54.69
N VAL A 107 -23.70 -50.19 53.63
CA VAL A 107 -22.59 -50.17 52.68
C VAL A 107 -22.07 -48.73 52.59
N SER A 108 -20.77 -48.53 52.80
CA SER A 108 -20.15 -47.20 52.76
C SER A 108 -19.09 -47.11 51.68
N GLU A 109 -19.10 -46.01 50.93
CA GLU A 109 -18.08 -45.66 49.95
C GLU A 109 -17.46 -44.31 50.28
N THR A 110 -16.14 -44.22 50.11
CA THR A 110 -15.35 -43.03 50.47
C THR A 110 -14.65 -42.47 49.25
N THR A 111 -14.68 -41.14 49.10
CA THR A 111 -14.11 -40.41 47.98
C THR A 111 -13.40 -39.18 48.51
N GLU A 112 -12.20 -38.94 48.00
CA GLU A 112 -11.46 -37.71 48.30
C GLU A 112 -11.90 -36.63 47.31
N ALA A 113 -12.37 -35.49 47.84
CA ALA A 113 -12.78 -34.36 47.03
C ALA A 113 -11.83 -33.18 47.26
N THR A 114 -11.28 -32.65 46.16
CA THR A 114 -10.43 -31.46 46.16
C THR A 114 -11.14 -30.34 45.43
N VAL A 115 -11.21 -29.16 46.07
CA VAL A 115 -11.72 -27.95 45.42
C VAL A 115 -10.60 -27.33 44.61
N ASP A 116 -10.79 -27.23 43.29
CA ASP A 116 -9.88 -26.51 42.41
C ASP A 116 -10.37 -25.06 42.25
N ASP A 117 -9.48 -24.13 42.57
CA ASP A 117 -9.69 -22.69 42.43
C ASP A 117 -9.39 -22.21 41.01
N LYS A 118 -9.02 -23.13 40.12
CA LYS A 118 -8.70 -22.85 38.73
C LYS A 118 -9.97 -22.88 37.88
N TYR A 119 -10.15 -21.84 37.10
CA TYR A 119 -11.22 -21.77 36.13
C TYR A 119 -10.76 -20.93 34.94
N SER A 120 -11.31 -21.24 33.77
CA SER A 120 -11.04 -20.48 32.55
C SER A 120 -12.36 -20.05 31.92
N LEU A 121 -12.45 -18.76 31.59
CA LEU A 121 -13.56 -18.19 30.83
C LEU A 121 -13.25 -18.26 29.32
N ALA A 122 -14.16 -17.74 28.52
CA ALA A 122 -13.99 -17.71 27.07
C ALA A 122 -12.73 -16.89 26.70
N PRO A 123 -11.85 -17.44 25.84
CA PRO A 123 -10.67 -16.72 25.36
C PRO A 123 -11.08 -15.50 24.52
N GLN A 124 -10.21 -14.50 24.48
CA GLN A 124 -10.38 -13.25 23.73
C GLN A 124 -9.15 -13.01 22.86
N VAL A 125 -9.34 -12.96 21.54
CA VAL A 125 -8.25 -12.67 20.59
C VAL A 125 -8.11 -11.16 20.49
N HIS A 126 -6.95 -10.63 20.88
CA HIS A 126 -6.63 -9.20 20.80
C HIS A 126 -5.85 -8.86 19.53
N LYS A 127 -5.02 -9.78 19.04
CA LYS A 127 -4.29 -9.65 17.77
C LYS A 127 -4.31 -10.98 17.03
N PRO A 128 -4.46 -11.00 15.70
CA PRO A 128 -4.68 -9.84 14.82
C PRO A 128 -6.14 -9.31 14.85
N GLU A 129 -6.35 -8.04 14.54
CA GLU A 129 -7.66 -7.36 14.60
C GLU A 129 -8.31 -7.23 13.21
N ASN A 130 -8.40 -8.35 12.46
CA ASN A 130 -9.03 -8.40 11.12
C ASN A 130 -8.50 -7.31 10.17
N GLU A 131 -7.18 -7.18 10.15
CA GLU A 131 -6.46 -6.07 9.52
C GLU A 131 -5.82 -6.45 8.18
N ILE A 132 -5.56 -5.44 7.35
CA ILE A 132 -4.84 -5.59 6.08
C ILE A 132 -3.45 -4.98 6.25
N ILE A 133 -2.41 -5.77 5.99
CA ILE A 133 -1.03 -5.38 6.19
C ILE A 133 -0.33 -5.33 4.85
N LYS A 134 0.31 -4.21 4.53
CA LYS A 134 1.10 -4.03 3.31
C LYS A 134 2.58 -4.20 3.60
N GLU A 135 3.24 -5.13 2.92
CA GLU A 135 4.66 -5.40 3.08
C GLU A 135 5.39 -5.65 1.77
N ALA A 136 6.69 -5.37 1.75
CA ALA A 136 7.53 -5.54 0.58
C ALA A 136 7.86 -7.01 0.34
N LYS A 137 7.87 -7.42 -0.92
CA LYS A 137 8.40 -8.73 -1.32
C LYS A 137 9.88 -8.82 -0.93
N GLY A 138 10.28 -9.94 -0.34
CA GLY A 138 11.65 -10.15 0.12
C GLY A 138 11.97 -9.60 1.51
N SER A 139 11.04 -8.92 2.19
CA SER A 139 11.24 -8.50 3.59
C SER A 139 11.01 -9.67 4.55
N ASN A 140 11.62 -9.58 5.73
CA ASN A 140 11.29 -10.43 6.86
C ASN A 140 10.02 -9.89 7.53
N PHE A 141 9.09 -10.79 7.86
CA PHE A 141 7.81 -10.38 8.43
C PHE A 141 7.48 -11.23 9.66
N THR A 142 6.91 -10.60 10.68
CA THR A 142 6.51 -11.29 11.91
C THR A 142 5.17 -10.74 12.38
N LYS A 143 4.24 -11.64 12.70
CA LYS A 143 2.95 -11.27 13.26
C LYS A 143 2.69 -12.02 14.56
N SER A 144 2.27 -11.27 15.57
CA SER A 144 1.88 -11.81 16.87
C SER A 144 0.39 -12.16 16.90
N CYS A 145 0.07 -13.36 17.34
CA CYS A 145 -1.26 -13.68 17.84
C CYS A 145 -1.26 -13.53 19.36
N LEU A 146 -2.02 -12.55 19.84
CA LEU A 146 -2.12 -12.24 21.26
C LEU A 146 -3.53 -12.55 21.75
N VAL A 147 -3.62 -13.43 22.74
CA VAL A 147 -4.87 -13.95 23.28
C VAL A 147 -4.89 -13.75 24.78
N PHE A 148 -6.00 -13.24 25.30
CA PHE A 148 -6.24 -13.16 26.73
C PHE A 148 -7.27 -14.19 27.16
N VAL A 149 -6.95 -14.98 28.18
CA VAL A 149 -7.86 -15.95 28.78
C VAL A 149 -8.17 -15.51 30.21
N PRO A 150 -9.35 -14.92 30.47
CA PRO A 150 -9.73 -14.53 31.82
C PRO A 150 -9.91 -15.78 32.68
N GLY A 151 -9.39 -15.77 33.90
CA GLY A 151 -9.43 -16.95 34.75
C GLY A 151 -8.41 -17.00 35.87
N SER A 152 -8.33 -18.17 36.48
CA SER A 152 -7.40 -18.52 37.54
C SER A 152 -6.70 -19.82 37.15
N GLY A 153 -5.38 -19.85 37.28
CA GLY A 153 -4.54 -20.97 36.85
C GLY A 153 -4.20 -20.96 35.36
N ILE A 154 -3.48 -22.00 34.92
CA ILE A 154 -3.04 -22.18 33.54
C ILE A 154 -4.22 -22.77 32.74
N PRO A 155 -4.75 -22.06 31.73
CA PRO A 155 -5.88 -22.54 30.93
C PRO A 155 -5.44 -23.68 30.01
N SER A 156 -6.33 -24.65 29.79
CA SER A 156 -6.15 -25.68 28.74
C SER A 156 -6.71 -25.13 27.42
N VAL A 157 -5.83 -24.49 26.66
CA VAL A 157 -6.14 -23.89 25.35
C VAL A 157 -4.99 -24.10 24.39
N ASP A 158 -5.31 -24.26 23.12
CA ASP A 158 -4.34 -24.36 22.04
C ASP A 158 -4.50 -23.17 21.08
N VAL A 159 -3.38 -22.58 20.67
CA VAL A 159 -3.35 -21.41 19.78
C VAL A 159 -2.63 -21.81 18.52
N ILE A 160 -3.35 -21.81 17.39
CA ILE A 160 -2.82 -22.26 16.11
C ILE A 160 -3.01 -21.21 15.02
N TRP A 161 -2.07 -21.22 14.05
CA TRP A 161 -2.18 -20.45 12.83
C TRP A 161 -2.77 -21.31 11.70
N LEU A 162 -3.70 -20.72 10.97
CA LEU A 162 -4.38 -21.29 9.81
C LEU A 162 -4.10 -20.43 8.58
N VAL A 163 -3.89 -21.07 7.44
CA VAL A 163 -3.83 -20.40 6.13
C VAL A 163 -4.96 -20.95 5.28
N GLU A 164 -5.84 -20.05 4.80
CA GLU A 164 -7.05 -20.46 4.05
C GLU A 164 -7.87 -21.57 4.75
N ASN A 165 -8.04 -21.44 6.08
CA ASN A 165 -8.71 -22.43 6.94
C ASN A 165 -8.05 -23.82 7.04
N LYS A 166 -6.84 -24.00 6.51
CA LYS A 166 -6.05 -25.21 6.73
C LYS A 166 -5.04 -24.97 7.83
N VAL A 167 -4.90 -25.97 8.71
CA VAL A 167 -3.87 -25.94 9.76
C VAL A 167 -2.51 -25.97 9.10
N MET A 168 -1.63 -25.02 9.48
CA MET A 168 -0.21 -25.16 9.20
C MET A 168 0.31 -26.30 10.09
N PHE A 169 0.31 -27.52 9.55
CA PHE A 169 0.95 -28.65 10.20
C PHE A 169 2.46 -28.54 9.95
N ASP A 170 3.22 -28.22 10.99
CA ASP A 170 4.66 -28.46 11.05
C ASP A 170 4.91 -29.98 11.16
N SER A 171 4.70 -30.72 10.07
CA SER A 171 5.31 -32.06 9.96
C SER A 171 6.82 -31.93 9.68
N GLU A 172 7.24 -30.81 9.10
CA GLU A 172 8.60 -30.31 8.95
C GLU A 172 8.50 -28.78 8.92
N PRO A 173 9.09 -28.04 9.88
CA PRO A 173 9.09 -26.59 9.82
C PRO A 173 9.77 -26.17 8.53
N SER A 174 9.04 -25.44 7.69
CA SER A 174 9.67 -24.80 6.55
C SER A 174 10.69 -23.82 7.09
N ASP A 175 11.95 -23.89 6.65
CA ASP A 175 12.99 -22.90 7.01
C ASP A 175 12.57 -21.45 6.73
N ARG A 176 11.49 -21.27 5.93
CA ARG A 176 10.95 -19.99 5.52
C ARG A 176 9.78 -19.48 6.37
N ILE A 177 8.81 -20.33 6.66
CA ILE A 177 7.61 -19.97 7.44
C ILE A 177 7.49 -20.93 8.61
N TYR A 178 7.52 -20.40 9.82
CA TYR A 178 7.42 -21.19 11.03
C TYR A 178 6.67 -20.42 12.12
N THR A 179 6.18 -21.17 13.10
CA THR A 179 5.51 -20.61 14.28
C THR A 179 6.40 -20.72 15.50
N SER A 180 6.35 -19.74 16.40
CA SER A 180 7.03 -19.87 17.67
C SER A 180 6.34 -20.88 18.58
N ASP A 181 7.05 -21.32 19.61
CA ASP A 181 6.44 -21.94 20.78
C ASP A 181 5.43 -20.98 21.42
N LEU A 182 4.45 -21.54 22.11
CA LEU A 182 3.44 -20.79 22.83
C LEU A 182 4.06 -20.15 24.07
N SER A 183 4.20 -18.83 24.06
CA SER A 183 4.60 -18.04 25.23
C SER A 183 3.38 -17.70 26.07
N TRP A 184 3.56 -17.58 27.38
CA TRP A 184 2.50 -17.15 28.28
C TRP A 184 3.01 -16.27 29.42
N THR A 185 2.22 -15.27 29.78
CA THR A 185 2.46 -14.41 30.95
C THR A 185 1.19 -14.29 31.78
N GLN A 186 1.38 -14.15 33.09
CA GLN A 186 0.30 -13.93 34.04
C GLN A 186 0.46 -12.54 34.63
N ASP A 187 -0.29 -11.58 34.09
CA ASP A 187 -0.29 -10.18 34.51
C ASP A 187 -1.69 -9.79 35.04
N GLU A 188 -1.81 -8.64 35.71
CA GLU A 188 -3.11 -8.05 36.00
C GLU A 188 -3.78 -7.59 34.70
N PRO A 189 -5.09 -7.86 34.45
CA PRO A 189 -6.12 -8.46 35.30
C PRO A 189 -6.10 -9.99 35.37
N LYS A 190 -6.77 -10.58 36.38
CA LYS A 190 -6.86 -12.05 36.60
C LYS A 190 -7.12 -12.84 35.31
N GLY A 191 -6.07 -13.45 34.78
CA GLY A 191 -6.09 -14.26 33.57
C GLY A 191 -4.68 -14.60 33.12
N VAL A 192 -4.59 -15.18 31.92
CA VAL A 192 -3.32 -15.54 31.28
C VAL A 192 -3.30 -14.94 29.89
N TRP A 193 -2.22 -14.24 29.58
CA TRP A 193 -1.89 -13.82 28.22
C TRP A 193 -1.12 -14.93 27.53
N LEU A 194 -1.52 -15.24 26.31
CA LEU A 194 -0.90 -16.24 25.45
C LEU A 194 -0.45 -15.54 24.17
N GLU A 195 0.81 -15.78 23.78
CA GLU A 195 1.38 -15.20 22.57
C GLU A 195 2.01 -16.29 21.71
N ARG A 196 1.63 -16.32 20.43
CA ARG A 196 2.26 -17.18 19.42
C ARG A 196 2.57 -16.39 18.16
N LEU A 197 3.85 -16.36 17.79
CA LEU A 197 4.33 -15.61 16.64
C LEU A 197 4.27 -16.46 15.37
N LEU A 198 3.90 -15.82 14.26
CA LEU A 198 4.07 -16.32 12.90
C LEU A 198 5.22 -15.56 12.25
N LEU A 199 6.25 -16.28 11.82
CA LEU A 199 7.48 -15.72 11.28
C LEU A 199 7.68 -16.12 9.83
N PHE A 200 8.03 -15.14 9.01
CA PHE A 200 8.47 -15.28 7.62
C PHE A 200 9.89 -14.76 7.53
N SER A 201 10.84 -15.62 7.17
CA SER A 201 12.21 -15.18 6.92
C SER A 201 12.29 -14.31 5.66
N GLU A 202 11.49 -14.64 4.65
CA GLU A 202 11.35 -13.91 3.39
C GLU A 202 9.93 -14.05 2.84
N LEU A 203 9.28 -12.91 2.57
CA LEU A 203 7.97 -12.84 1.91
C LEU A 203 8.06 -13.09 0.40
N LYS A 204 7.36 -14.13 -0.07
CA LYS A 204 7.25 -14.52 -1.47
C LYS A 204 5.90 -14.11 -2.07
N GLU A 205 5.82 -14.19 -3.38
CA GLU A 205 4.60 -13.84 -4.14
C GLU A 205 3.40 -14.71 -3.77
N GLU A 206 3.66 -15.98 -3.40
CA GLU A 206 2.67 -16.94 -2.95
C GLU A 206 2.07 -16.63 -1.56
N ASP A 207 2.71 -15.77 -0.76
CA ASP A 207 2.26 -15.43 0.59
C ASP A 207 1.27 -14.25 0.61
N PHE A 208 1.21 -13.49 -0.50
CA PHE A 208 0.30 -12.35 -0.63
C PHE A 208 -1.10 -12.79 -1.05
N TYR A 209 -2.09 -11.95 -0.73
CA TYR A 209 -3.52 -12.21 -0.98
C TYR A 209 -4.09 -13.42 -0.23
N LEU A 210 -3.35 -13.96 0.75
CA LEU A 210 -3.79 -15.03 1.63
C LEU A 210 -4.32 -14.47 2.95
N ASN A 211 -5.28 -15.19 3.53
CA ASN A 211 -5.81 -14.92 4.86
C ASN A 211 -5.13 -15.82 5.89
N TYR A 212 -4.36 -15.19 6.77
CA TYR A 212 -3.70 -15.83 7.90
C TYR A 212 -4.59 -15.64 9.13
N THR A 213 -5.11 -16.74 9.68
CA THR A 213 -6.06 -16.73 10.80
C THR A 213 -5.41 -17.33 12.02
N CYS A 214 -5.35 -16.58 13.12
CA CYS A 214 -5.06 -17.16 14.43
C CYS A 214 -6.36 -17.66 15.05
N ARG A 215 -6.41 -18.95 15.38
CA ARG A 215 -7.57 -19.57 16.02
C ARG A 215 -7.19 -20.19 17.36
N VAL A 216 -8.03 -19.95 18.35
CA VAL A 216 -7.88 -20.51 19.69
C VAL A 216 -8.84 -21.69 19.85
N PHE A 217 -8.37 -22.82 20.36
CA PHE A 217 -9.20 -23.96 20.68
C PHE A 217 -9.36 -24.05 22.19
N SER A 218 -10.61 -23.87 22.65
CA SER A 218 -11.00 -23.95 24.05
C SER A 218 -12.28 -24.75 24.21
N SER A 219 -12.48 -25.37 25.38
CA SER A 219 -13.76 -25.94 25.77
C SER A 219 -14.89 -24.91 25.84
N ARG A 220 -14.57 -23.62 25.92
CA ARG A 220 -15.52 -22.50 25.99
C ARG A 220 -15.81 -21.83 24.65
N GLY A 221 -15.15 -22.24 23.57
CA GLY A 221 -15.35 -21.67 22.24
C GLY A 221 -14.07 -21.61 21.40
N TYR A 222 -14.22 -21.12 20.18
CA TYR A 222 -13.14 -21.05 19.19
C TYR A 222 -13.01 -19.65 18.57
N PRO A 223 -12.69 -18.61 19.36
CA PRO A 223 -12.50 -17.28 18.81
C PRO A 223 -11.28 -17.24 17.89
N ASP A 224 -11.37 -16.41 16.87
CA ASP A 224 -10.34 -16.20 15.87
C ASP A 224 -10.16 -14.72 15.51
N GLY A 225 -8.98 -14.41 15.00
CA GLY A 225 -8.66 -13.14 14.38
C GLY A 225 -7.81 -13.42 13.15
N TYR A 226 -7.99 -12.65 12.09
CA TYR A 226 -7.23 -12.84 10.85
C TYR A 226 -6.50 -11.57 10.42
N PHE A 227 -5.54 -11.73 9.51
CA PHE A 227 -4.99 -10.63 8.74
C PHE A 227 -4.76 -11.07 7.29
N THR A 228 -4.79 -10.09 6.39
CA THR A 228 -4.50 -10.31 4.97
C THR A 228 -3.21 -9.57 4.60
N LEU A 229 -2.28 -10.28 3.98
CA LEU A 229 -1.03 -9.71 3.51
C LEU A 229 -1.19 -9.19 2.08
N LEU A 230 -0.86 -7.92 1.84
CA LEU A 230 -0.83 -7.30 0.51
C LEU A 230 0.58 -6.81 0.18
N PRO A 231 0.97 -6.79 -1.11
CA PRO A 231 2.22 -6.21 -1.50
C PRO A 231 2.24 -4.70 -1.20
N ALA A 232 3.39 -4.19 -0.77
CA ALA A 232 3.63 -2.76 -0.62
C ALA A 232 3.34 -2.03 -1.93
N ASP A 233 2.74 -0.84 -1.81
CA ASP A 233 2.43 -0.03 -2.98
C ASP A 233 3.74 0.29 -3.73
N PRO A 234 3.78 0.14 -5.07
CA PRO A 234 4.98 0.44 -5.83
C PRO A 234 5.38 1.88 -5.59
N ASN A 235 6.68 2.15 -5.38
CA ASN A 235 7.20 3.50 -5.23
C ASN A 235 7.13 4.26 -6.57
N ILE A 236 5.95 4.79 -6.92
CA ILE A 236 5.69 5.49 -8.20
C ILE A 236 6.39 6.86 -8.25
N ILE A 237 6.86 7.38 -7.11
CA ILE A 237 7.54 8.69 -7.03
C ILE A 237 8.85 8.69 -7.85
N LEU A 238 9.60 7.59 -7.84
CA LEU A 238 10.89 7.48 -8.52
C LEU A 238 10.76 7.49 -10.06
N PRO A 239 9.90 6.65 -10.69
CA PRO A 239 9.69 6.72 -12.14
C PRO A 239 9.05 8.04 -12.57
N ILE A 240 8.13 8.62 -11.79
CA ILE A 240 7.55 9.94 -12.09
C ILE A 240 8.64 11.02 -12.10
N GLY A 241 9.50 11.04 -11.08
CA GLY A 241 10.61 11.97 -11.00
C GLY A 241 11.56 11.87 -12.19
N LEU A 242 11.92 10.65 -12.59
CA LEU A 242 12.81 10.41 -13.74
C LEU A 242 12.21 10.91 -15.06
N VAL A 243 10.92 10.66 -15.30
CA VAL A 243 10.22 11.14 -16.50
C VAL A 243 10.19 12.66 -16.53
N PHE A 244 9.88 13.30 -15.39
CA PHE A 244 9.82 14.76 -15.31
C PHE A 244 11.18 15.40 -15.61
N VAL A 245 12.25 14.85 -15.04
CA VAL A 245 13.63 15.27 -15.34
C VAL A 245 13.94 15.09 -16.83
N GLY A 246 13.62 13.94 -17.42
CA GLY A 246 13.84 13.70 -18.86
C GLY A 246 13.13 14.71 -19.76
N VAL A 247 11.87 15.02 -19.47
CA VAL A 247 11.09 16.02 -20.23
C VAL A 247 11.69 17.42 -20.11
N THR A 248 12.12 17.82 -18.91
CA THR A 248 12.76 19.14 -18.71
C THR A 248 14.07 19.27 -19.48
N VAL A 249 14.90 18.23 -19.50
CA VAL A 249 16.16 18.22 -20.27
C VAL A 249 15.90 18.32 -21.77
N LEU A 250 14.96 17.53 -22.29
CA LEU A 250 14.56 17.60 -23.70
C LEU A 250 14.02 18.99 -24.08
N PHE A 251 13.23 19.61 -23.21
CA PHE A 251 12.73 20.96 -23.43
C PHE A 251 13.87 21.99 -23.50
N VAL A 252 14.84 21.94 -22.58
CA VAL A 252 16.00 22.83 -22.60
C VAL A 252 16.84 22.64 -23.85
N ILE A 253 17.09 21.39 -24.28
CA ILE A 253 17.80 21.10 -25.52
C ILE A 253 17.05 21.67 -26.72
N SER A 254 15.73 21.44 -26.81
CA SER A 254 14.89 21.95 -27.89
C SER A 254 14.93 23.48 -27.98
N VAL A 255 14.79 24.17 -26.85
CA VAL A 255 14.89 25.64 -26.77
C VAL A 255 16.28 26.11 -27.20
N THR A 256 17.34 25.44 -26.75
CA THR A 256 18.72 25.79 -27.09
C THR A 256 18.97 25.66 -28.60
N VAL A 257 18.55 24.53 -29.19
CA VAL A 257 18.64 24.29 -30.64
C VAL A 257 17.83 25.34 -31.40
N TYR A 258 16.61 25.66 -30.95
CA TYR A 258 15.79 26.71 -31.56
C TYR A 258 16.47 28.08 -31.53
N TYR A 259 17.12 28.46 -30.43
CA TYR A 259 17.82 29.75 -30.33
C TYR A 259 19.06 29.81 -31.23
N ILE A 260 19.85 28.75 -31.31
CA ILE A 260 21.06 28.69 -32.15
C ILE A 260 20.67 28.72 -33.63
N PHE A 261 19.70 27.89 -34.03
CA PHE A 261 19.31 27.72 -35.42
C PHE A 261 18.11 28.58 -35.81
N ARG A 262 17.75 29.62 -35.04
CA ARG A 262 16.54 30.42 -35.29
C ARG A 262 16.46 30.94 -36.72
N ILE A 263 17.57 31.46 -37.24
CA ILE A 263 17.65 32.02 -38.59
C ILE A 263 17.54 30.90 -39.63
N ASP A 264 18.29 29.81 -39.45
CA ASP A 264 18.25 28.67 -40.37
C ASP A 264 16.90 27.97 -40.40
N ILE A 265 16.22 27.84 -39.25
CA ILE A 265 14.86 27.30 -39.15
C ILE A 265 13.89 28.21 -39.90
N VAL A 266 13.96 29.53 -39.73
CA VAL A 266 13.09 30.48 -40.44
C VAL A 266 13.34 30.45 -41.95
N LEU A 267 14.61 30.37 -42.37
CA LEU A 267 14.98 30.28 -43.78
C LEU A 267 14.56 28.93 -44.39
N CYS A 268 14.76 27.82 -43.68
CA CYS A 268 14.33 26.48 -44.08
C CYS A 268 12.81 26.40 -44.18
N PHE A 269 12.08 26.93 -43.20
CA PHE A 269 10.61 26.98 -43.22
C PHE A 269 10.09 27.81 -44.40
N ARG A 270 10.71 28.96 -44.70
CA ARG A 270 10.38 29.75 -45.90
C ARG A 270 10.64 28.97 -47.20
N ARG A 271 11.72 28.18 -47.26
CA ARG A 271 12.04 27.35 -48.43
C ARG A 271 11.10 26.15 -48.59
N ALA A 272 10.73 25.50 -47.49
CA ALA A 272 9.88 24.31 -47.49
C ALA A 272 8.40 24.64 -47.75
N PHE A 273 7.95 25.82 -47.32
CA PHE A 273 6.57 26.28 -47.52
C PHE A 273 6.51 27.57 -48.36
N PRO A 274 6.81 27.50 -49.66
CA PRO A 274 6.71 28.64 -50.57
C PRO A 274 5.26 29.13 -50.78
N VAL A 275 4.26 28.31 -50.44
CA VAL A 275 2.83 28.65 -50.57
C VAL A 275 2.38 29.68 -49.53
N LEU A 276 2.98 29.68 -48.33
CA LEU A 276 2.66 30.64 -47.26
C LEU A 276 3.34 32.00 -47.47
N TYR A 277 4.39 32.05 -48.28
CA TYR A 277 5.08 33.27 -48.67
C TYR A 277 4.82 33.52 -50.15
N THR A 278 3.69 34.17 -50.45
CA THR A 278 3.30 34.58 -51.82
C THR A 278 4.50 35.06 -52.61
N ASN A 279 4.82 34.37 -53.71
CA ASN A 279 5.82 34.79 -54.68
C ASN A 279 5.50 36.22 -55.10
N LYS A 280 6.46 37.11 -54.91
CA LYS A 280 6.30 38.56 -55.09
C LYS A 280 6.20 38.97 -56.56
N ASP A 281 6.28 38.01 -57.48
CA ASP A 281 6.40 38.22 -58.94
C ASP A 281 5.15 38.78 -59.62
N LEU A 282 4.10 39.09 -58.85
CA LEU A 282 2.87 39.73 -59.32
C LEU A 282 2.86 41.27 -59.11
N ASP A 283 3.86 41.85 -58.43
CA ASP A 283 3.88 43.26 -58.01
C ASP A 283 4.39 44.25 -59.10
N GLY A 284 4.72 43.77 -60.31
CA GLY A 284 5.21 44.60 -61.42
C GLY A 284 6.59 45.27 -61.23
N LYS A 285 7.23 45.08 -60.07
CA LYS A 285 8.58 45.59 -59.75
C LYS A 285 9.67 44.77 -60.42
N LEU A 286 10.66 45.45 -61.01
CA LEU A 286 11.73 44.84 -61.82
C LEU A 286 12.90 44.30 -60.98
N TYR A 287 13.15 44.91 -59.82
CA TYR A 287 14.31 44.60 -58.96
C TYR A 287 13.89 44.18 -57.55
N ASP A 288 14.61 43.21 -56.99
CA ASP A 288 14.42 42.75 -55.61
C ASP A 288 15.01 43.73 -54.59
N ALA A 289 16.09 44.43 -54.95
CA ALA A 289 16.58 45.55 -54.15
C ALA A 289 17.40 46.59 -54.93
N TYR A 290 17.27 47.85 -54.52
CA TYR A 290 18.09 48.98 -54.92
C TYR A 290 19.27 49.11 -53.96
N VAL A 291 20.50 49.18 -54.48
CA VAL A 291 21.73 49.30 -53.68
C VAL A 291 22.29 50.71 -53.84
N ALA A 292 22.31 51.46 -52.75
CA ALA A 292 22.91 52.80 -52.68
C ALA A 292 24.22 52.75 -51.90
N TYR A 293 25.28 53.31 -52.47
CA TYR A 293 26.57 53.51 -51.82
C TYR A 293 27.13 54.91 -52.18
N PRO A 294 28.05 55.47 -51.37
CA PRO A 294 28.65 56.76 -51.66
C PRO A 294 29.38 56.78 -53.00
N SER A 295 29.09 57.75 -53.85
CA SER A 295 29.78 57.93 -55.14
C SER A 295 31.24 58.37 -54.95
N PRO A 296 32.12 58.11 -55.94
CA PRO A 296 33.52 58.57 -55.90
C PRO A 296 33.59 60.08 -55.66
N GLY A 297 34.30 60.50 -54.60
CA GLY A 297 34.43 61.90 -54.19
C GLY A 297 33.36 62.41 -53.19
N ALA A 298 32.37 61.59 -52.82
CA ALA A 298 31.43 61.92 -51.76
C ALA A 298 32.02 61.71 -50.36
N PHE A 299 31.52 62.45 -49.37
CA PHE A 299 31.96 62.31 -47.97
C PHE A 299 31.65 60.91 -47.44
N GLY A 300 32.68 60.19 -46.99
CA GLY A 300 32.56 58.81 -46.50
C GLY A 300 32.65 57.72 -47.57
N PHE A 301 33.10 58.07 -48.77
CA PHE A 301 33.56 57.11 -49.79
C PHE A 301 34.71 56.25 -49.24
N SER A 302 34.62 54.94 -49.49
CA SER A 302 35.69 53.97 -49.25
C SER A 302 35.73 53.00 -50.43
N GLU A 303 36.93 52.77 -50.96
CA GLU A 303 37.19 51.82 -52.05
C GLU A 303 36.73 50.39 -51.67
N GLU A 304 36.77 50.06 -50.37
CA GLU A 304 36.30 48.77 -49.85
C GLU A 304 34.78 48.60 -50.00
N VAL A 305 34.01 49.68 -49.77
CA VAL A 305 32.54 49.65 -49.88
C VAL A 305 32.11 49.62 -51.34
N GLU A 306 32.80 50.35 -52.21
CA GLU A 306 32.58 50.28 -53.65
C GLU A 306 32.88 48.87 -54.19
N LYS A 307 34.02 48.28 -53.81
CA LYS A 307 34.36 46.90 -54.19
C LYS A 307 33.34 45.89 -53.67
N PHE A 308 32.89 46.05 -52.43
CA PHE A 308 31.85 45.20 -51.86
C PHE A 308 30.52 45.33 -52.62
N ALA A 309 30.09 46.56 -52.95
CA ALA A 309 28.86 46.83 -53.68
C ALA A 309 28.90 46.30 -55.12
N LEU A 310 30.01 46.49 -55.84
CA LEU A 310 30.11 46.16 -57.27
C LEU A 310 30.57 44.73 -57.56
N GLN A 311 31.27 44.07 -56.64
CA GLN A 311 31.81 42.71 -56.88
C GLN A 311 31.19 41.67 -55.95
N THR A 312 31.30 41.86 -54.63
CA THR A 312 30.87 40.84 -53.66
C THR A 312 29.35 40.67 -53.62
N LEU A 313 28.61 41.78 -53.71
CA LEU A 313 27.15 41.75 -53.63
C LEU A 313 26.51 41.06 -54.85
N PRO A 314 26.90 41.34 -56.11
CA PRO A 314 26.48 40.57 -57.27
C PRO A 314 26.81 39.07 -57.19
N GLU A 315 28.04 38.73 -56.81
CA GLU A 315 28.49 37.32 -56.73
C GLU A 315 27.66 36.49 -55.75
N VAL A 316 27.31 37.07 -54.59
CA VAL A 316 26.52 36.34 -53.58
C VAL A 316 25.02 36.43 -53.87
N LEU A 317 24.48 37.62 -54.10
CA LEU A 317 23.03 37.81 -54.19
C LEU A 317 22.46 37.53 -55.58
N GLU A 318 23.14 37.91 -56.65
CA GLU A 318 22.67 37.64 -58.03
C GLU A 318 23.04 36.21 -58.46
N GLN A 319 24.31 35.81 -58.31
CA GLN A 319 24.79 34.52 -58.81
C GLN A 319 24.48 33.35 -57.88
N ALA A 320 24.73 33.45 -56.57
CA ALA A 320 24.46 32.35 -55.65
C ALA A 320 23.01 32.29 -55.14
N CYS A 321 22.33 33.44 -55.00
CA CYS A 321 20.95 33.51 -54.47
C CYS A 321 19.86 33.82 -55.51
N GLY A 322 20.21 34.19 -56.75
CA GLY A 322 19.25 34.44 -57.83
C GLY A 322 18.41 35.72 -57.71
N TYR A 323 18.80 36.67 -56.85
CA TYR A 323 18.10 37.96 -56.71
C TYR A 323 18.48 38.92 -57.83
N LYS A 324 17.58 39.83 -58.19
CA LYS A 324 17.86 40.91 -59.16
C LYS A 324 18.14 42.22 -58.42
N LEU A 325 19.38 42.71 -58.47
CA LEU A 325 19.75 43.98 -57.83
C LEU A 325 19.86 45.10 -58.87
N PHE A 326 19.52 46.32 -58.46
CA PHE A 326 19.88 47.54 -59.17
C PHE A 326 20.97 48.26 -58.38
N ILE A 327 22.14 48.47 -58.99
CA ILE A 327 23.29 49.09 -58.33
C ILE A 327 23.57 50.45 -58.95
N ALA A 328 23.44 51.51 -58.13
CA ALA A 328 23.71 52.88 -58.55
C ALA A 328 25.18 53.05 -58.98
N GLY A 329 25.43 53.35 -60.26
CA GLY A 329 26.79 53.45 -60.83
C GLY A 329 27.14 52.35 -61.84
N ARG A 330 26.55 51.15 -61.73
CA ARG A 330 26.67 50.06 -62.72
C ARG A 330 25.52 50.09 -63.72
N ASP A 331 24.30 50.23 -63.21
CA ASP A 331 23.07 50.01 -63.96
C ASP A 331 22.39 51.31 -64.41
N CYS A 332 22.97 52.47 -64.06
CA CYS A 332 22.47 53.78 -64.48
C CYS A 332 22.99 54.18 -65.87
N LEU A 333 22.11 54.68 -66.73
CA LEU A 333 22.46 55.13 -68.09
C LEU A 333 23.16 56.50 -68.05
N PRO A 334 24.27 56.70 -68.79
CA PRO A 334 24.97 57.98 -68.83
C PRO A 334 24.12 59.07 -69.52
N GLY A 335 23.88 60.19 -68.84
CA GLY A 335 23.17 61.37 -69.39
C GLY A 335 21.76 61.64 -68.83
N GLN A 336 21.26 60.78 -67.93
CA GLN A 336 19.94 60.95 -67.29
C GLN A 336 20.06 61.80 -66.00
N ALA A 337 19.01 62.58 -65.69
CA ALA A 337 18.98 63.36 -64.46
C ALA A 337 19.04 62.42 -63.24
N ILE A 338 20.05 62.61 -62.38
CA ILE A 338 20.38 61.70 -61.28
C ILE A 338 19.19 61.51 -60.33
N VAL A 339 18.43 62.58 -60.08
CA VAL A 339 17.31 62.57 -59.14
C VAL A 339 16.14 61.75 -59.66
N ASP A 340 15.77 61.94 -60.94
CA ASP A 340 14.64 61.24 -61.56
C ASP A 340 14.94 59.75 -61.75
N SER A 341 16.19 59.43 -62.12
CA SER A 341 16.64 58.05 -62.26
C SER A 341 16.64 57.29 -60.93
N VAL A 342 17.03 57.95 -59.83
CA VAL A 342 17.00 57.32 -58.50
C VAL A 342 15.56 57.06 -58.07
N ASP A 343 14.64 58.01 -58.26
CA ASP A 343 13.25 57.85 -57.85
C ASP A 343 12.55 56.73 -58.63
N GLU A 344 12.71 56.68 -59.95
CA GLU A 344 12.14 55.62 -60.80
C GLU A 344 12.65 54.23 -60.42
N ASN A 345 13.97 54.08 -60.20
CA ASN A 345 14.56 52.78 -59.86
C ASN A 345 14.29 52.36 -58.41
N LEU A 346 14.09 53.32 -57.51
CA LEU A 346 13.69 53.07 -56.13
C LEU A 346 12.23 52.60 -56.07
N GLN A 347 11.33 53.19 -56.88
CA GLN A 347 9.96 52.71 -57.03
C GLN A 347 9.90 51.32 -57.69
N ALA A 348 10.78 51.06 -58.67
CA ALA A 348 10.91 49.77 -59.34
C ALA A 348 11.55 48.67 -58.47
N SER A 349 12.03 49.01 -57.27
CA SER A 349 12.69 48.10 -56.34
C SER A 349 11.80 47.73 -55.15
N ARG A 350 11.92 46.49 -54.66
CA ARG A 350 11.14 46.00 -53.49
C ARG A 350 11.77 46.37 -52.15
N ARG A 351 13.08 46.57 -52.11
CA ARG A 351 13.86 46.89 -50.91
C ARG A 351 14.99 47.84 -51.26
N VAL A 352 15.54 48.51 -50.25
CA VAL A 352 16.71 49.38 -50.40
C VAL A 352 17.81 48.88 -49.46
N LEU A 353 19.01 48.62 -50.01
CA LEU A 353 20.24 48.39 -49.26
C LEU A 353 21.08 49.66 -49.29
N LEU A 354 21.31 50.21 -48.10
CA LEU A 354 22.15 51.38 -47.90
C LEU A 354 23.51 50.92 -47.37
N LEU A 355 24.55 51.04 -48.19
CA LEU A 355 25.91 50.66 -47.84
C LEU A 355 26.70 51.92 -47.46
N TYR A 356 27.05 52.05 -46.19
CA TYR A 356 27.77 53.21 -45.68
C TYR A 356 28.88 52.76 -44.72
N THR A 357 30.00 53.46 -44.74
CA THR A 357 31.06 53.28 -43.72
C THR A 357 30.73 54.06 -42.45
N ALA A 358 31.27 53.64 -41.30
CA ALA A 358 31.06 54.35 -40.03
C ALA A 358 31.47 55.84 -40.08
N SER A 359 32.40 56.21 -40.96
CA SER A 359 32.86 57.59 -41.16
C SER A 359 31.83 58.50 -41.86
N THR A 360 30.87 57.95 -42.61
CA THR A 360 29.81 58.72 -43.29
C THR A 360 28.88 59.46 -42.32
N PHE A 361 28.68 58.94 -41.11
CA PHE A 361 27.78 59.50 -40.10
C PHE A 361 28.47 60.43 -39.09
N ILE A 362 29.80 60.54 -39.12
CA ILE A 362 30.56 61.42 -38.22
C ILE A 362 30.58 62.83 -38.81
N LYS A 363 29.46 63.55 -38.71
CA LYS A 363 29.44 64.99 -38.95
C LYS A 363 30.08 65.67 -37.73
N LYS A 364 31.30 66.20 -37.84
CA LYS A 364 31.77 67.25 -36.92
C LYS A 364 30.81 68.44 -37.06
N ARG A 365 29.84 68.56 -36.14
CA ARG A 365 29.15 69.84 -35.92
C ARG A 365 30.22 70.86 -35.58
N HIS A 366 30.55 71.75 -36.53
CA HIS A 366 31.09 73.04 -36.15
C HIS A 366 30.00 73.72 -35.32
N THR A 367 30.21 73.78 -34.01
CA THR A 367 29.49 74.65 -33.09
C THR A 367 29.85 76.08 -33.44
N SER A 368 29.07 76.72 -34.31
CA SER A 368 28.97 78.17 -34.30
C SER A 368 28.07 78.54 -33.12
N SER A 369 28.67 79.02 -32.05
CA SER A 369 27.97 79.71 -30.98
C SER A 369 27.17 80.87 -31.57
N THR A 370 25.84 80.81 -31.53
CA THR A 370 24.94 81.86 -31.03
C THR A 370 23.52 81.29 -31.06
N SER A 371 23.04 80.94 -29.88
CA SER A 371 21.66 80.58 -29.61
C SER A 371 20.80 81.84 -29.50
N SER A 372 19.51 81.66 -29.80
CA SER A 372 18.33 82.42 -29.33
C SER A 372 17.82 83.47 -30.33
N ASN A 373 16.54 83.49 -30.73
CA ASN A 373 15.42 82.71 -30.25
C ASN A 373 14.28 82.68 -31.28
N ASN A 374 13.47 81.67 -31.09
CA ASN A 374 12.40 81.17 -31.92
C ASN A 374 11.04 81.81 -31.57
N ASN A 375 10.13 81.80 -32.56
CA ASN A 375 8.69 81.49 -32.48
C ASN A 375 7.65 82.55 -32.08
N ASN A 376 6.57 82.59 -32.86
CA ASN A 376 5.21 82.18 -32.44
C ASN A 376 4.40 81.79 -33.69
N ILE A 377 4.00 80.52 -33.85
CA ILE A 377 2.77 79.85 -33.33
C ILE A 377 1.47 80.38 -33.98
N THR A 378 1.03 79.56 -34.93
CA THR A 378 -0.33 79.16 -35.32
C THR A 378 -1.55 79.65 -34.50
N LYS A 379 -2.53 80.24 -35.21
CA LYS A 379 -3.89 79.70 -35.50
C LYS A 379 -4.82 80.87 -35.87
N ILE A 380 -5.64 80.68 -36.90
CA ILE A 380 -7.11 80.84 -36.87
C ILE A 380 -7.66 80.18 -38.14
N SER A 381 -8.63 79.29 -37.90
CA SER A 381 -9.47 78.63 -38.88
C SER A 381 -10.35 79.64 -39.62
N GLU A 382 -10.65 79.40 -40.88
CA GLU A 382 -12.04 79.25 -41.38
C GLU A 382 -12.05 78.94 -42.88
N GLU A 383 -12.85 77.94 -43.24
CA GLU A 383 -13.30 77.65 -44.59
C GLU A 383 -13.99 78.87 -45.22
N VAL A 384 -13.54 79.28 -46.41
CA VAL A 384 -14.44 79.74 -47.48
C VAL A 384 -13.82 79.39 -48.83
N GLY A 385 -14.39 78.40 -49.51
CA GLY A 385 -14.68 78.42 -50.95
C GLY A 385 -13.53 78.46 -51.98
N PRO A 386 -13.81 78.07 -53.24
CA PRO A 386 -12.88 77.25 -54.00
C PRO A 386 -12.31 77.92 -55.27
N ARG A 387 -11.39 77.18 -55.93
CA ARG A 387 -10.86 77.32 -57.31
C ARG A 387 -9.71 78.34 -57.42
N CYS A 388 -8.61 78.05 -58.10
CA CYS A 388 -8.40 77.19 -59.27
C CYS A 388 -7.35 76.10 -59.08
#